data_AF-A0A3B4UCQ9-F1
#
_entry.id   AF-A0A3B4UCQ9-F1
#
_cell.length_a   1.000
_cell.length_b   1.000
_cell.length_c   1.000
_cell.angle_alpha   90.00
_cell.angle_beta   90.00
_cell.angle_gamma   90.00
#
_symmetry.space_group_name_H-M   'P 1'
#
loop_
_entity.id
_entity.type
_entity.pdbx_description
1 polymer ?
#
loop_
_entity_poly.entity_id
_entity_poly.type
_entity_poly.pdbx_seq_one_letter_code
_entity_poly.pdbx_strand_id
1 'polypeptide(L)'
;DKGSCNVFHGCFVLLVCCSTMSSDPPRGQWIAKIPTSIPALQGSCVVIPCIYTYPKPNSNAILNRWRGFWRKGNKIVSTNLPKWKMTNEYKKRTQFLGDLKLRNCTMLLDGVRNTDVGPFYFRIEIPQYKSFSYTKNPVSIDVTSDPQPPSLTLRVTDKVKAFCSVSHSCPSFPPKFSWSRSGTVTHRSKRLNEWKWETVSALTFKPLPADFKMPLNCTVQYRGGKQPSFPFAFLSISYKRTVMPLEGLSTLTLAHARCVYLVNMAIILLCITPVFLYYDI
;
A
#
# COMPACT_ATOMS: atom_id res chain seq x y z
N ASP A 1 34.48 -44.24 -11.85
CA ASP A 1 35.27 -44.44 -10.63
C ASP A 1 34.40 -44.46 -9.38
N LYS A 2 34.86 -45.26 -8.42
CA LYS A 2 34.14 -45.77 -7.25
C LYS A 2 33.74 -44.66 -6.26
N GLY A 3 32.50 -44.74 -5.77
CA GLY A 3 32.02 -44.02 -4.60
C GLY A 3 30.91 -44.83 -3.93
N SER A 4 31.26 -45.58 -2.89
CA SER A 4 30.38 -46.41 -2.09
C SER A 4 29.71 -45.59 -0.99
N CYS A 5 28.40 -45.78 -0.75
CA CYS A 5 27.76 -45.49 0.52
C CYS A 5 26.78 -46.62 0.85
N ASN A 6 27.12 -47.40 1.88
CA ASN A 6 26.25 -48.43 2.45
C ASN A 6 25.22 -47.82 3.40
N VAL A 7 23.97 -48.25 3.18
CA VAL A 7 22.83 -48.50 4.09
C VAL A 7 22.74 -47.69 5.40
N PHE A 8 21.66 -46.89 5.50
CA PHE A 8 20.86 -46.82 6.73
C PHE A 8 19.39 -47.05 6.39
N HIS A 9 18.81 -48.04 7.06
CA HIS A 9 17.43 -48.50 6.93
C HIS A 9 16.60 -47.74 7.98
N GLY A 10 15.65 -46.89 7.56
CA GLY A 10 14.67 -46.32 8.49
C GLY A 10 14.08 -44.95 8.13
N CYS A 11 12.75 -44.93 7.98
CA CYS A 11 11.81 -43.82 8.12
C CYS A 11 11.68 -42.72 7.05
N PHE A 12 10.45 -42.66 6.51
CA PHE A 12 9.74 -41.51 5.96
C PHE A 12 10.34 -40.78 4.75
N VAL A 13 9.94 -41.24 3.56
CA VAL A 13 9.94 -40.40 2.35
C VAL A 13 8.86 -39.33 2.50
N LEU A 14 9.24 -38.17 3.05
CA LEU A 14 8.49 -36.93 2.89
C LEU A 14 8.67 -36.49 1.42
N LEU A 15 7.69 -36.87 0.58
CA LEU A 15 7.48 -36.27 -0.73
C LEU A 15 7.16 -34.79 -0.53
N VAL A 16 8.19 -33.95 -0.52
CA VAL A 16 8.04 -32.50 -0.64
C VAL A 16 7.62 -32.23 -2.08
N CYS A 17 6.30 -32.23 -2.32
CA CYS A 17 5.70 -31.69 -3.52
C CYS A 17 6.04 -30.20 -3.59
N CYS A 18 7.15 -29.85 -4.24
CA CYS A 18 7.44 -28.48 -4.63
C CYS A 18 6.55 -28.13 -5.83
N SER A 19 5.26 -27.92 -5.59
CA SER A 19 4.32 -27.44 -6.58
C SER A 19 4.39 -25.92 -6.69
N THR A 20 5.42 -25.43 -7.38
CA THR A 20 5.31 -24.12 -8.05
C THR A 20 4.45 -24.33 -9.29
N MET A 21 3.12 -24.25 -9.13
CA MET A 21 2.21 -24.18 -10.28
C MET A 21 2.29 -22.79 -10.94
N SER A 22 3.36 -22.53 -11.69
CA SER A 22 3.24 -21.63 -12.84
C SER A 22 2.69 -22.47 -13.99
N SER A 23 1.37 -22.59 -14.08
CA SER A 23 0.73 -23.19 -15.24
C SER A 23 0.92 -22.25 -16.44
N ASP A 24 2.06 -22.38 -17.10
CA ASP A 24 2.19 -21.90 -18.47
C ASP A 24 1.11 -22.62 -19.30
N PRO A 25 0.25 -21.88 -20.01
CA PRO A 25 -0.77 -22.50 -20.86
C PRO A 25 -0.12 -23.46 -21.87
N PRO A 26 -0.79 -24.58 -22.21
CA PRO A 26 -0.25 -25.57 -23.13
C PRO A 26 0.24 -24.91 -24.42
N ARG A 27 1.54 -25.07 -24.71
CA ARG A 27 2.16 -24.53 -25.92
C ARG A 27 1.53 -25.24 -27.13
N GLY A 28 0.64 -24.56 -27.85
CA GLY A 28 0.04 -25.08 -29.09
C GLY A 28 -1.44 -24.80 -29.34
N GLN A 29 -2.17 -24.21 -28.38
CA GLN A 29 -3.59 -23.91 -28.55
C GLN A 29 -3.88 -22.40 -28.46
N TRP A 30 -5.00 -21.98 -29.05
CA TRP A 30 -5.52 -20.62 -28.94
C TRP A 30 -6.27 -20.44 -27.62
N ILE A 31 -5.57 -20.04 -26.57
CA ILE A 31 -6.15 -19.80 -25.23
C ILE A 31 -5.70 -18.44 -24.73
N ALA A 32 -6.56 -17.70 -24.03
CA ALA A 32 -6.15 -16.52 -23.29
C ALA A 32 -6.40 -16.73 -21.79
N LYS A 33 -5.38 -16.45 -20.98
CA LYS A 33 -5.46 -16.37 -19.53
C LYS A 33 -5.91 -14.97 -19.15
N ILE A 34 -7.21 -14.84 -18.92
CA ILE A 34 -7.91 -13.61 -18.56
C ILE A 34 -8.83 -13.96 -17.38
N PRO A 35 -8.87 -13.15 -16.31
CA PRO A 35 -9.83 -13.34 -15.24
C PRO A 35 -11.27 -13.32 -15.78
N THR A 36 -12.15 -14.17 -15.26
CA THR A 36 -13.56 -14.21 -15.69
C THR A 36 -14.33 -12.99 -15.22
N SER A 37 -14.03 -12.49 -14.02
CA SER A 37 -14.59 -11.25 -13.49
C SER A 37 -13.58 -10.47 -12.67
N ILE A 38 -13.65 -9.14 -12.73
CA ILE A 38 -12.79 -8.22 -11.98
C ILE A 38 -13.64 -7.14 -11.29
N PRO A 39 -13.66 -7.10 -9.95
CA PRO A 39 -14.24 -5.99 -9.20
C PRO A 39 -13.54 -4.67 -9.50
N ALA A 40 -14.32 -3.62 -9.77
CA ALA A 40 -13.80 -2.28 -9.98
C ALA A 40 -14.73 -1.22 -9.41
N LEU A 41 -14.15 -0.22 -8.76
CA LEU A 41 -14.89 0.91 -8.21
C LEU A 41 -15.32 1.85 -9.33
N GLN A 42 -16.59 2.23 -9.35
CA GLN A 42 -17.14 3.24 -10.25
C GLN A 42 -16.36 4.56 -10.16
N GLY A 43 -15.97 5.11 -11.31
CA GLY A 43 -15.16 6.32 -11.41
C GLY A 43 -13.65 6.11 -11.24
N SER A 44 -13.22 4.95 -10.72
CA SER A 44 -11.81 4.56 -10.64
C SER A 44 -11.35 3.92 -11.96
N CYS A 45 -10.18 3.28 -11.99
CA CYS A 45 -9.71 2.50 -13.12
C CYS A 45 -9.68 0.99 -12.83
N VAL A 46 -9.52 0.19 -13.88
CA VAL A 46 -9.25 -1.24 -13.82
C VAL A 46 -8.20 -1.61 -14.86
N VAL A 47 -7.22 -2.42 -14.45
CA VAL A 47 -6.27 -3.04 -15.38
C VAL A 47 -6.66 -4.51 -15.55
N ILE A 48 -6.98 -4.89 -16.78
CA ILE A 48 -7.37 -6.24 -17.15
C ILE A 48 -6.11 -6.99 -17.60
N PRO A 49 -5.54 -7.87 -16.76
CA PRO A 49 -4.37 -8.66 -17.12
C PRO A 49 -4.75 -9.67 -18.21
N CYS A 50 -3.85 -9.88 -19.16
CA CYS A 50 -4.13 -10.77 -20.28
C CYS A 50 -2.83 -11.33 -20.84
N ILE A 51 -2.70 -12.65 -20.82
CA ILE A 51 -1.65 -13.40 -21.51
C ILE A 51 -2.31 -14.40 -22.46
N TYR A 52 -1.79 -14.54 -23.67
CA TYR A 52 -2.39 -15.42 -24.67
C TYR A 52 -1.41 -16.40 -25.31
N THR A 53 -1.96 -17.52 -25.76
CA THR A 53 -1.27 -18.51 -26.57
C THR A 53 -1.90 -18.62 -27.94
N TYR A 54 -1.07 -19.10 -28.87
CA TYR A 54 -1.46 -19.43 -30.23
C TYR A 54 -0.50 -20.53 -30.74
N PRO A 55 -0.92 -21.35 -31.71
CA PRO A 55 -0.08 -22.40 -32.30
C PRO A 55 1.23 -21.83 -32.88
N LYS A 56 2.28 -22.65 -32.95
CA LYS A 56 3.53 -22.22 -33.59
C LYS A 56 3.32 -22.09 -35.11
N PRO A 57 3.76 -20.99 -35.74
CA PRO A 57 3.62 -20.81 -37.18
C PRO A 57 4.41 -21.89 -37.92
N ASN A 58 3.83 -22.41 -39.00
CA ASN A 58 4.49 -23.36 -39.89
C ASN A 58 5.64 -22.71 -40.70
N SER A 59 5.68 -21.37 -40.75
CA SER A 59 6.75 -20.61 -41.40
C SER A 59 7.54 -19.77 -40.39
N ASN A 60 8.85 -19.70 -40.56
CA ASN A 60 9.75 -18.82 -39.80
C ASN A 60 9.64 -17.34 -40.22
N ALA A 61 8.81 -17.00 -41.20
CA ALA A 61 8.62 -15.64 -41.65
C ALA A 61 7.85 -14.83 -40.59
N ILE A 62 8.56 -14.21 -39.64
CA ILE A 62 7.97 -13.33 -38.63
C ILE A 62 7.58 -12.02 -39.30
N LEU A 63 6.33 -11.93 -39.76
CA LEU A 63 5.77 -10.66 -40.20
C LEU A 63 5.48 -9.80 -38.95
N ASN A 64 6.15 -8.66 -38.87
CA ASN A 64 6.25 -7.81 -37.67
C ASN A 64 4.98 -7.01 -37.32
N ARG A 65 3.87 -7.18 -38.04
CA ARG A 65 2.69 -6.31 -37.90
C ARG A 65 1.54 -7.02 -37.18
N TRP A 66 1.66 -7.09 -35.86
CA TRP A 66 0.64 -7.70 -34.99
C TRP A 66 -0.35 -6.63 -34.57
N ARG A 67 -1.64 -6.96 -34.61
CA ARG A 67 -2.72 -6.05 -34.20
C ARG A 67 -3.54 -6.73 -33.13
N GLY A 68 -3.72 -6.05 -32.01
CA GLY A 68 -4.50 -6.50 -30.88
C GLY A 68 -5.69 -5.59 -30.69
N PHE A 69 -6.83 -6.19 -30.40
CA PHE A 69 -8.09 -5.50 -30.18
C PHE A 69 -8.80 -6.09 -28.98
N TRP A 70 -9.05 -5.28 -27.96
CA TRP A 70 -10.10 -5.58 -27.00
C TRP A 70 -11.44 -5.17 -27.57
N ARG A 71 -12.45 -6.03 -27.41
CA ARG A 71 -13.78 -5.80 -27.96
C ARG A 71 -14.86 -6.06 -26.91
N LYS A 72 -15.98 -5.36 -27.08
CA LYS A 72 -17.26 -5.59 -26.39
C LYS A 72 -18.34 -5.64 -27.46
N GLY A 73 -18.86 -6.83 -27.73
CA GLY A 73 -19.66 -7.08 -28.95
C GLY A 73 -18.90 -6.66 -30.20
N ASN A 74 -19.50 -5.76 -30.99
CA ASN A 74 -18.89 -5.21 -32.22
C ASN A 74 -17.99 -3.99 -31.99
N LYS A 75 -17.98 -3.40 -30.79
CA LYS A 75 -17.18 -2.20 -30.48
C LYS A 75 -15.73 -2.57 -30.19
N ILE A 76 -14.80 -1.75 -30.65
CA ILE A 76 -13.39 -1.82 -30.24
C ILE A 76 -13.22 -0.94 -29.01
N VAL A 77 -12.69 -1.56 -27.95
CA VAL A 77 -12.55 -0.98 -26.62
C VAL A 77 -11.13 -0.48 -26.41
N SER A 78 -10.12 -1.22 -26.88
CA SER A 78 -8.70 -0.82 -26.80
C SER A 78 -7.90 -1.50 -27.92
N THR A 79 -6.83 -0.88 -28.39
CA THR A 79 -5.95 -1.44 -29.42
C THR A 79 -4.53 -0.92 -29.30
N ASN A 80 -3.54 -1.72 -29.75
CA ASN A 80 -2.14 -1.32 -29.82
C ASN A 80 -1.83 -0.37 -31.00
N LEU A 81 -2.83 -0.01 -31.81
CA LEU A 81 -2.67 0.84 -32.99
C LEU A 81 -2.86 2.33 -32.63
N PRO A 82 -1.80 3.17 -32.67
CA PRO A 82 -1.88 4.56 -32.18
C PRO A 82 -2.83 5.45 -32.98
N LYS A 83 -2.99 5.19 -34.29
CA LYS A 83 -3.82 6.00 -35.20
C LYS A 83 -5.27 5.49 -35.32
N TRP A 84 -5.69 4.52 -34.49
CA TRP A 84 -7.03 3.96 -34.58
C TRP A 84 -8.09 4.96 -34.07
N LYS A 85 -9.16 5.17 -34.86
CA LYS A 85 -10.27 6.05 -34.47
C LYS A 85 -11.18 5.33 -33.49
N MET A 86 -10.95 5.55 -32.20
CA MET A 86 -11.77 5.00 -31.10
C MET A 86 -13.15 5.65 -31.05
N THR A 87 -14.16 4.88 -30.63
CA THR A 87 -15.51 5.42 -30.33
C THR A 87 -15.45 6.34 -29.11
N ASN A 88 -16.34 7.34 -29.05
CA ASN A 88 -16.37 8.32 -27.95
C ASN A 88 -16.53 7.68 -26.56
N GLU A 89 -17.15 6.50 -26.47
CA GLU A 89 -17.33 5.74 -25.24
C GLU A 89 -16.01 5.32 -24.57
N TYR A 90 -15.00 4.95 -25.36
CA TYR A 90 -13.71 4.43 -24.88
C TYR A 90 -12.52 5.34 -25.19
N LYS A 91 -12.70 6.32 -26.07
CA LYS A 91 -11.69 7.33 -26.40
C LYS A 91 -11.19 8.01 -25.13
N LYS A 92 -9.86 8.05 -24.96
CA LYS A 92 -9.14 8.59 -23.77
C LYS A 92 -9.38 7.86 -22.45
N ARG A 93 -10.28 6.87 -22.40
CA ARG A 93 -10.54 6.04 -21.23
C ARG A 93 -9.78 4.73 -21.27
N THR A 94 -9.39 4.26 -22.44
CA THR A 94 -8.70 2.99 -22.56
C THR A 94 -7.29 3.14 -23.08
N GLN A 95 -6.42 2.23 -22.64
CA GLN A 95 -5.05 2.14 -23.10
C GLN A 95 -4.65 0.68 -23.25
N PHE A 96 -3.99 0.35 -24.36
CA PHE A 96 -3.37 -0.97 -24.55
C PHE A 96 -1.99 -0.93 -23.90
N LEU A 97 -1.78 -1.75 -22.87
CA LEU A 97 -0.55 -1.76 -22.06
C LEU A 97 0.39 -2.91 -22.43
N GLY A 98 -0.14 -4.01 -22.95
CA GLY A 98 0.62 -5.21 -23.24
C GLY A 98 1.49 -5.09 -24.51
N ASP A 99 2.59 -5.83 -24.53
CA ASP A 99 3.35 -6.12 -25.74
C ASP A 99 2.91 -7.46 -26.34
N LEU A 100 2.33 -7.40 -27.53
CA LEU A 100 1.87 -8.57 -28.28
C LEU A 100 3.00 -9.55 -28.59
N LYS A 101 4.24 -9.09 -28.79
CA LYS A 101 5.38 -9.98 -29.02
C LYS A 101 5.69 -10.82 -27.79
N LEU A 102 5.45 -10.27 -26.60
CA LEU A 102 5.57 -10.95 -25.31
C LEU A 102 4.27 -11.65 -24.90
N ARG A 103 3.34 -11.87 -25.85
CA ARG A 103 2.05 -12.51 -25.61
C ARG A 103 1.19 -11.79 -24.56
N ASN A 104 1.43 -10.51 -24.36
CA ASN A 104 0.76 -9.70 -23.37
C ASN A 104 -0.28 -8.80 -24.05
N CYS A 105 -1.53 -8.99 -23.68
CA CYS A 105 -2.68 -8.24 -24.18
C CYS A 105 -3.31 -7.36 -23.09
N THR A 106 -2.59 -7.06 -22.00
CA THR A 106 -3.12 -6.28 -20.87
C THR A 106 -3.66 -4.93 -21.34
N MET A 107 -4.83 -4.52 -20.83
CA MET A 107 -5.40 -3.19 -21.07
C MET A 107 -5.78 -2.48 -19.78
N LEU A 108 -5.78 -1.15 -19.84
CA LEU A 108 -6.34 -0.26 -18.83
C LEU A 108 -7.67 0.29 -19.32
N LEU A 109 -8.67 0.31 -18.44
CA LEU A 109 -9.90 1.08 -18.58
C LEU A 109 -10.01 2.05 -17.40
N ASP A 110 -10.15 3.33 -17.70
CA ASP A 110 -10.21 4.43 -16.75
C ASP A 110 -11.62 5.05 -16.65
N GLY A 111 -11.95 5.52 -15.45
CA GLY A 111 -13.25 6.10 -15.12
C GLY A 111 -14.41 5.11 -15.23
N VAL A 112 -14.26 3.90 -14.72
CA VAL A 112 -15.23 2.79 -14.84
C VAL A 112 -16.67 3.25 -14.60
N ARG A 113 -17.58 2.86 -15.50
CA ARG A 113 -19.02 3.21 -15.48
C ARG A 113 -19.85 1.96 -15.29
N ASN A 114 -21.10 2.13 -14.84
CA ASN A 114 -22.06 1.02 -14.73
C ASN A 114 -22.38 0.38 -16.09
N THR A 115 -22.09 1.06 -17.21
CA THR A 115 -22.24 0.51 -18.56
C THR A 115 -21.04 -0.34 -19.00
N ASP A 116 -19.95 -0.38 -18.23
CA ASP A 116 -18.71 -1.08 -18.58
C ASP A 116 -18.67 -2.54 -18.10
N VAL A 117 -19.78 -3.14 -17.70
CA VAL A 117 -19.81 -4.51 -17.13
C VAL A 117 -19.23 -5.59 -18.07
N GLY A 118 -19.21 -5.34 -19.39
CA GLY A 118 -18.70 -6.29 -20.39
C GLY A 118 -19.83 -7.10 -21.05
N PRO A 119 -19.55 -8.34 -21.50
CA PRO A 119 -18.25 -9.01 -21.49
C PRO A 119 -17.27 -8.41 -22.51
N PHE A 120 -15.99 -8.38 -22.14
CA PHE A 120 -14.89 -8.03 -23.04
C PHE A 120 -14.14 -9.28 -23.47
N TYR A 121 -13.64 -9.30 -24.70
CA TYR A 121 -12.76 -10.36 -25.18
C TYR A 121 -11.62 -9.79 -26.01
N PHE A 122 -10.51 -10.51 -26.06
CA PHE A 122 -9.35 -10.15 -26.88
C PHE A 122 -9.45 -10.77 -28.27
N ARG A 123 -9.06 -10.02 -29.29
CA ARG A 123 -8.90 -10.46 -30.67
C ARG A 123 -7.52 -10.07 -31.15
N ILE A 124 -6.86 -10.97 -31.87
CA ILE A 124 -5.55 -10.75 -32.45
C ILE A 124 -5.56 -10.99 -33.95
N GLU A 125 -4.82 -10.17 -34.67
CA GLU A 125 -4.51 -10.36 -36.08
C GLU A 125 -3.01 -10.60 -36.22
N ILE A 126 -2.67 -11.82 -36.61
CA ILE A 126 -1.30 -12.26 -36.84
C ILE A 126 -1.20 -12.59 -38.32
N PRO A 127 -0.22 -12.05 -39.06
CA PRO A 127 -0.16 -12.24 -40.51
C PRO A 127 -0.19 -13.70 -40.98
N GLN A 128 0.45 -14.64 -40.27
CA GLN A 128 0.43 -16.06 -40.66
C GLN A 128 -0.91 -16.77 -40.38
N TYR A 129 -1.76 -16.20 -39.53
CA TYR A 129 -2.99 -16.83 -39.03
C TYR A 129 -4.26 -16.02 -39.34
N LYS A 130 -4.15 -14.96 -40.16
CA LYS A 130 -5.18 -13.94 -40.37
C LYS A 130 -5.62 -13.29 -39.06
N SER A 131 -6.56 -13.91 -38.35
CA SER A 131 -7.08 -13.40 -37.08
C SER A 131 -7.72 -14.47 -36.22
N PHE A 132 -7.66 -14.31 -34.90
CA PHE A 132 -8.35 -15.14 -33.93
C PHE A 132 -9.01 -14.28 -32.85
N SER A 133 -10.20 -14.68 -32.40
CA SER A 133 -10.92 -14.02 -31.31
C SER A 133 -11.06 -14.98 -30.13
N TYR A 134 -10.53 -14.60 -28.97
CA TYR A 134 -10.60 -15.36 -27.71
C TYR A 134 -11.97 -15.19 -27.03
N THR A 135 -13.07 -15.43 -27.78
CA THR A 135 -14.45 -15.26 -27.28
C THR A 135 -14.82 -16.26 -26.18
N LYS A 136 -14.08 -17.38 -26.08
CA LYS A 136 -14.20 -18.37 -24.99
C LYS A 136 -13.49 -17.96 -23.70
N ASN A 137 -12.73 -16.86 -23.71
CA ASN A 137 -12.04 -16.31 -22.53
C ASN A 137 -12.50 -14.87 -22.27
N PRO A 138 -13.81 -14.61 -22.09
CA PRO A 138 -14.29 -13.27 -21.82
C PRO A 138 -13.99 -12.84 -20.36
N VAL A 139 -14.00 -11.53 -20.14
CA VAL A 139 -13.96 -10.91 -18.80
C VAL A 139 -15.12 -9.95 -18.62
N SER A 140 -15.73 -9.99 -17.44
CA SER A 140 -16.69 -9.00 -17.00
C SER A 140 -16.08 -8.11 -15.91
N ILE A 141 -16.63 -6.90 -15.75
CA ILE A 141 -16.27 -5.99 -14.67
C ILE A 141 -17.43 -5.93 -13.69
N ASP A 142 -17.18 -6.32 -12.44
CA ASP A 142 -18.14 -6.18 -11.36
C ASP A 142 -18.03 -4.77 -10.78
N VAL A 143 -18.87 -3.87 -11.26
CA VAL A 143 -18.81 -2.44 -10.91
C VAL A 143 -19.44 -2.22 -9.54
N THR A 144 -18.66 -1.73 -8.58
CA THR A 144 -19.15 -1.33 -7.25
C THR A 144 -19.19 0.18 -7.11
N SER A 145 -20.25 0.70 -6.50
CA SER A 145 -20.42 2.16 -6.28
C SER A 145 -19.65 2.67 -5.05
N ASP A 146 -19.52 1.80 -4.05
CA ASP A 146 -18.95 2.10 -2.75
C ASP A 146 -17.65 1.34 -2.52
N PRO A 147 -16.56 2.01 -2.14
CA PRO A 147 -15.31 1.34 -1.84
C PRO A 147 -15.34 0.71 -0.45
N GLN A 148 -14.67 -0.42 -0.31
CA GLN A 148 -14.50 -1.10 0.98
C GLN A 148 -13.75 -0.20 1.97
N PRO A 149 -14.12 -0.22 3.27
CA PRO A 149 -13.38 0.48 4.31
C PRO A 149 -11.89 0.07 4.34
N PRO A 150 -10.95 1.02 4.50
CA PRO A 150 -9.54 0.73 4.74
C PRO A 150 -9.32 -0.07 6.02
N SER A 151 -8.29 -0.90 6.03
CA SER A 151 -7.80 -1.51 7.26
C SER A 151 -6.77 -0.58 7.91
N LEU A 152 -7.01 -0.21 9.17
CA LEU A 152 -6.11 0.64 9.95
C LEU A 152 -5.57 -0.15 11.13
N THR A 153 -4.24 -0.25 11.25
CA THR A 153 -3.56 -0.92 12.36
C THR A 153 -2.49 -0.02 12.97
N LEU A 154 -2.27 -0.18 14.27
CA LEU A 154 -1.35 0.65 15.05
C LEU A 154 -0.33 -0.22 15.78
N ARG A 155 0.91 0.25 15.84
CA ARG A 155 1.97 -0.31 16.68
C ARG A 155 2.62 0.82 17.46
N VAL A 156 2.62 0.69 18.78
CA VAL A 156 3.20 1.67 19.70
C VAL A 156 4.39 1.03 20.40
N THR A 157 5.58 1.57 20.14
CA THR A 157 6.80 1.27 20.90
C THR A 157 7.38 2.62 21.37
N ASP A 158 8.65 2.92 21.12
CA ASP A 158 9.26 4.25 21.34
C ASP A 158 8.72 5.30 20.33
N LYS A 159 8.11 4.84 19.23
CA LYS A 159 7.42 5.65 18.23
C LYS A 159 6.08 4.99 17.90
N VAL A 160 5.14 5.78 17.40
CA VAL A 160 3.89 5.26 16.84
C VAL A 160 4.12 4.97 15.35
N LYS A 161 3.76 3.76 14.93
CA LYS A 161 3.69 3.35 13.53
C LYS A 161 2.25 2.93 13.20
N ALA A 162 1.61 3.69 12.33
CA ALA A 162 0.27 3.39 11.83
C ALA A 162 0.33 2.87 10.40
N PHE A 163 -0.47 1.86 10.08
CA PHE A 163 -0.56 1.28 8.75
C PHE A 163 -2.00 1.31 8.29
N CYS A 164 -2.24 1.95 7.15
CA CYS A 164 -3.54 2.04 6.50
C CYS A 164 -3.47 1.33 5.15
N SER A 165 -4.27 0.29 4.94
CA SER A 165 -4.27 -0.49 3.69
C SER A 165 -5.62 -0.53 3.01
N VAL A 166 -5.58 -0.52 1.67
CA VAL A 166 -6.76 -0.73 0.81
C VAL A 166 -6.45 -1.66 -0.35
N SER A 167 -7.48 -2.35 -0.80
CA SER A 167 -7.45 -3.12 -2.04
C SER A 167 -8.02 -2.32 -3.22
N HIS A 168 -7.45 -2.50 -4.41
CA HIS A 168 -7.92 -1.88 -5.66
C HIS A 168 -7.49 -2.68 -6.90
N SER A 169 -8.13 -2.44 -8.04
CA SER A 169 -7.81 -3.07 -9.34
C SER A 169 -7.06 -2.14 -10.31
N CYS A 170 -6.55 -1.02 -9.78
CA CYS A 170 -5.99 0.09 -10.54
C CYS A 170 -4.52 0.38 -10.16
N PRO A 171 -3.54 -0.41 -10.62
CA PRO A 171 -2.13 -0.15 -10.32
C PRO A 171 -1.57 1.09 -11.01
N SER A 172 -2.11 1.47 -12.17
CA SER A 172 -1.66 2.66 -12.90
C SER A 172 -1.98 3.97 -12.16
N PHE A 173 -3.03 3.97 -11.33
CA PHE A 173 -3.43 5.11 -10.52
C PHE A 173 -3.82 4.64 -9.11
N PRO A 174 -2.83 4.36 -8.25
CA PRO A 174 -3.09 3.88 -6.91
C PRO A 174 -3.86 4.92 -6.07
N PRO A 175 -4.64 4.48 -5.06
CA PRO A 175 -5.34 5.39 -4.15
C PRO A 175 -4.36 6.32 -3.42
N LYS A 176 -4.79 7.57 -3.18
CA LYS A 176 -4.05 8.56 -2.40
C LYS A 176 -4.44 8.44 -0.93
N PHE A 177 -3.49 8.68 -0.03
CA PHE A 177 -3.73 8.60 1.41
C PHE A 177 -3.39 9.94 2.06
N SER A 178 -4.18 10.32 3.06
CA SER A 178 -3.95 11.47 3.93
C SER A 178 -4.12 11.03 5.38
N TRP A 179 -3.30 11.59 6.27
CA TRP A 179 -3.32 11.27 7.69
C TRP A 179 -3.73 12.50 8.49
N SER A 180 -4.47 12.32 9.59
CA SER A 180 -4.81 13.43 10.51
C SER A 180 -3.62 13.93 11.33
N ARG A 181 -2.49 13.21 11.34
CA ARG A 181 -1.28 13.55 12.10
C ARG A 181 -0.07 13.63 11.18
N SER A 182 0.76 14.64 11.39
CA SER A 182 2.03 14.82 10.68
C SER A 182 3.09 13.83 11.15
N GLY A 183 3.92 13.38 10.22
CA GLY A 183 5.03 12.45 10.47
C GLY A 183 5.69 12.01 9.19
N THR A 184 6.54 10.99 9.27
CA THR A 184 7.16 10.38 8.09
C THR A 184 6.17 9.40 7.47
N VAL A 185 5.76 9.67 6.23
CA VAL A 185 4.82 8.84 5.48
C VAL A 185 5.58 8.06 4.40
N THR A 186 5.27 6.77 4.29
CA THR A 186 5.75 5.91 3.20
C THR A 186 4.58 5.17 2.57
N HIS A 187 4.72 4.80 1.29
CA HIS A 187 3.70 4.06 0.55
C HIS A 187 4.33 2.81 -0.06
N ARG A 188 3.58 1.70 -0.03
CA ARG A 188 3.97 0.45 -0.68
C ARG A 188 2.76 -0.18 -1.36
N SER A 189 2.93 -0.58 -2.61
CA SER A 189 1.93 -1.34 -3.35
C SER A 189 2.43 -2.75 -3.63
N LYS A 190 1.56 -3.75 -3.47
CA LYS A 190 1.84 -5.16 -3.73
C LYS A 190 0.70 -5.77 -4.53
N ARG A 191 1.04 -6.57 -5.54
CA ARG A 191 0.06 -7.38 -6.27
C ARG A 191 -0.33 -8.58 -5.41
N LEU A 192 -1.63 -8.74 -5.15
CA LEU A 192 -2.17 -9.88 -4.37
C LEU A 192 -2.55 -11.06 -5.28
N ASN A 193 -3.13 -10.76 -6.44
CA ASN A 193 -3.47 -11.77 -7.44
C ASN A 193 -3.39 -11.15 -8.86
N GLU A 194 -4.00 -11.80 -9.86
CA GLU A 194 -3.92 -11.35 -11.25
C GLU A 194 -4.41 -9.91 -11.47
N TRP A 195 -5.42 -9.45 -10.74
CA TRP A 195 -6.02 -8.12 -10.94
C TRP A 195 -6.04 -7.25 -9.68
N LYS A 196 -5.93 -7.85 -8.49
CA LYS A 196 -6.05 -7.19 -7.19
C LYS A 196 -4.68 -6.72 -6.69
N TRP A 197 -4.64 -5.47 -6.27
CA TRP A 197 -3.50 -4.81 -5.65
C TRP A 197 -3.87 -4.35 -4.25
N GLU A 198 -2.92 -4.43 -3.33
CA GLU A 198 -2.97 -3.83 -2.02
C GLU A 198 -2.00 -2.66 -1.98
N THR A 199 -2.47 -1.49 -1.57
CA THR A 199 -1.60 -0.35 -1.28
C THR A 199 -1.69 -0.02 0.20
N VAL A 200 -0.53 0.10 0.84
CA VAL A 200 -0.37 0.39 2.26
C VAL A 200 0.35 1.73 2.40
N SER A 201 -0.23 2.64 3.18
CA SER A 201 0.46 3.83 3.69
C SER A 201 0.89 3.58 5.12
N ALA A 202 2.14 3.88 5.44
CA ALA A 202 2.67 3.79 6.79
C ALA A 202 3.10 5.17 7.29
N LEU A 203 2.49 5.62 8.39
CA LEU A 203 2.84 6.85 9.10
C LEU A 203 3.66 6.51 10.33
N THR A 204 4.81 7.17 10.49
CA THR A 204 5.66 7.07 11.69
C THR A 204 5.84 8.44 12.33
N PHE A 205 5.54 8.55 13.62
CA PHE A 205 5.74 9.79 14.39
C PHE A 205 6.14 9.50 15.84
N LYS A 206 6.73 10.49 16.51
CA LYS A 206 6.97 10.44 17.97
C LYS A 206 5.68 10.89 18.67
N PRO A 207 5.14 10.11 19.63
CA PRO A 207 3.92 10.50 20.34
C PRO A 207 4.17 11.74 21.21
N LEU A 208 3.20 12.65 21.25
CA LEU A 208 3.14 13.78 22.17
C LEU A 208 2.08 13.55 23.26
N PRO A 209 2.17 14.18 24.44
CA PRO A 209 1.15 14.06 25.48
C PRO A 209 -0.27 14.36 24.98
N ALA A 210 -0.39 15.33 24.06
CA ALA A 210 -1.65 15.70 23.41
C ALA A 210 -2.24 14.61 22.50
N ASP A 211 -1.45 13.61 22.08
CA ASP A 211 -1.93 12.50 21.24
C ASP A 211 -2.63 11.40 22.06
N PHE A 212 -2.63 11.48 23.40
CA PHE A 212 -3.28 10.49 24.25
C PHE A 212 -4.81 10.49 24.03
N LYS A 213 -5.36 9.32 23.69
CA LYS A 213 -6.80 9.11 23.37
C LYS A 213 -7.31 9.92 22.17
N MET A 214 -6.44 10.54 21.38
CA MET A 214 -6.86 11.22 20.15
C MET A 214 -7.07 10.21 19.01
N PRO A 215 -8.10 10.40 18.17
CA PRO A 215 -8.31 9.55 17.00
C PRO A 215 -7.26 9.84 15.91
N LEU A 216 -6.66 8.78 15.39
CA LEU A 216 -5.85 8.82 14.18
C LEU A 216 -6.71 8.39 13.00
N ASN A 217 -6.85 9.29 12.02
CA ASN A 217 -7.66 9.05 10.83
C ASN A 217 -6.75 8.89 9.63
N CYS A 218 -7.08 7.90 8.81
CA CYS A 218 -6.52 7.70 7.48
C CYS A 218 -7.63 7.92 6.46
N THR A 219 -7.50 8.94 5.64
CA THR A 219 -8.42 9.20 4.52
C THR A 219 -7.83 8.63 3.25
N VAL A 220 -8.62 7.83 2.53
CA VAL A 220 -8.22 7.26 1.24
C VAL A 220 -9.05 7.87 0.13
N GLN A 221 -8.40 8.35 -0.92
CA GLN A 221 -9.06 8.90 -2.09
C GLN A 221 -8.71 8.08 -3.33
N TYR A 222 -9.72 7.47 -3.93
CA TYR A 222 -9.60 6.75 -5.19
C TYR A 222 -9.62 7.71 -6.37
N ARG A 223 -9.15 7.22 -7.53
CA ARG A 223 -9.36 7.91 -8.79
C ARG A 223 -10.86 8.13 -9.04
N GLY A 224 -11.21 9.28 -9.61
CA GLY A 224 -12.60 9.73 -9.73
C GLY A 224 -13.16 10.41 -8.47
N GLY A 225 -12.35 10.57 -7.42
CA GLY A 225 -12.70 11.36 -6.22
C GLY A 225 -13.51 10.60 -5.16
N LYS A 226 -13.83 9.33 -5.40
CA LYS A 226 -14.54 8.47 -4.44
C LYS A 226 -13.69 8.23 -3.18
N GLN A 227 -14.34 8.26 -2.03
CA GLN A 227 -13.74 7.98 -0.73
C GLN A 227 -14.55 6.88 -0.03
N PRO A 228 -13.90 5.91 0.63
CA PRO A 228 -14.59 4.92 1.43
C PRO A 228 -15.11 5.55 2.72
N SER A 229 -16.08 4.89 3.35
CA SER A 229 -16.48 5.24 4.71
C SER A 229 -15.27 5.16 5.66
N PHE A 230 -15.17 6.14 6.54
CA PHE A 230 -13.98 6.40 7.36
C PHE A 230 -13.66 5.24 8.32
N PRO A 231 -12.44 4.66 8.29
CA PRO A 231 -11.90 3.97 9.43
C PRO A 231 -11.15 4.98 10.31
N PHE A 232 -11.55 5.08 11.56
CA PHE A 232 -10.77 5.76 12.59
C PHE A 232 -10.24 4.72 13.58
N ALA A 233 -9.05 4.95 14.11
CA ALA A 233 -8.52 4.18 15.23
C ALA A 233 -8.11 5.15 16.35
N PHE A 234 -8.40 4.78 17.59
CA PHE A 234 -7.99 5.58 18.75
C PHE A 234 -6.58 5.22 19.18
N LEU A 235 -5.76 6.23 19.50
CA LEU A 235 -4.42 6.03 20.05
C LEU A 235 -4.49 5.70 21.54
N SER A 236 -4.18 4.44 21.90
CA SER A 236 -3.95 4.02 23.30
C SER A 236 -2.46 4.10 23.64
N ILE A 237 -1.97 5.28 23.99
CA ILE A 237 -0.56 5.48 24.38
C ILE A 237 -0.44 5.32 25.90
N SER A 238 0.14 4.23 26.39
CA SER A 238 0.51 4.11 27.80
C SER A 238 1.82 4.85 28.06
N TYR A 239 1.73 6.08 28.58
CA TYR A 239 2.91 6.73 29.13
C TYR A 239 3.29 5.99 30.42
N LYS A 240 4.46 5.33 30.44
CA LYS A 240 5.13 5.11 31.73
C LYS A 240 5.49 6.49 32.24
N ARG A 241 4.72 7.00 33.20
CA ARG A 241 5.10 8.18 33.97
C ARG A 241 6.38 7.80 34.71
N THR A 242 7.54 8.16 34.16
CA THR A 242 8.75 8.25 34.96
C THR A 242 8.50 9.37 35.95
N VAL A 243 8.03 9.00 37.13
CA VAL A 243 8.17 9.83 38.32
C VAL A 243 9.68 10.02 38.43
N MET A 244 10.18 11.21 38.12
CA MET A 244 11.55 11.56 38.51
C MET A 244 11.59 11.36 40.03
N PRO A 245 12.44 10.47 40.57
CA PRO A 245 12.63 10.41 41.99
C PRO A 245 13.04 11.82 42.42
N LEU A 246 12.30 12.41 43.35
CA LEU A 246 12.72 13.59 44.10
C LEU A 246 13.81 13.17 45.10
N GLU A 247 14.80 12.40 44.64
CA GLU A 247 15.99 12.07 45.42
C GLU A 247 17.08 13.03 44.99
N GLY A 248 17.06 14.20 45.62
CA GLY A 248 18.04 15.26 45.36
C GLY A 248 17.72 16.64 45.91
N LEU A 249 16.56 16.86 46.55
CA LEU A 249 16.30 18.11 47.29
C LEU A 249 16.62 18.02 48.80
N SER A 250 17.25 16.93 49.25
CA SER A 250 17.55 16.69 50.67
C SER A 250 18.99 17.02 51.12
N THR A 251 19.84 17.63 50.29
CA THR A 251 21.19 18.05 50.73
C THR A 251 21.57 19.51 50.45
N LEU A 252 20.75 20.28 49.71
CA LEU A 252 21.03 21.71 49.47
C LEU A 252 20.43 22.67 50.53
N THR A 253 19.63 22.16 51.47
CA THR A 253 19.01 22.95 52.56
C THR A 253 19.81 22.98 53.86
N LEU A 254 20.93 22.25 54.00
CA LEU A 254 21.78 22.30 55.21
C LEU A 254 23.10 23.07 55.02
N ALA A 255 23.61 23.22 53.80
CA ALA A 255 24.80 24.04 53.54
C ALA A 255 24.45 25.55 53.47
N HIS A 256 23.28 25.91 52.94
CA HIS A 256 22.81 27.32 52.94
C HIS A 256 22.30 27.77 54.32
N ALA A 257 21.83 26.85 55.17
CA ALA A 257 21.40 27.19 56.52
C ALA A 257 22.59 27.46 57.47
N ARG A 258 23.76 26.84 57.29
CA ARG A 258 24.94 27.15 58.13
C ARG A 258 25.63 28.47 57.77
N CYS A 259 25.43 29.00 56.55
CA CYS A 259 26.02 30.27 56.15
C CYS A 259 25.16 31.47 56.62
N VAL A 260 23.83 31.36 56.59
CA VAL A 260 22.93 32.44 57.03
C VAL A 260 22.90 32.61 58.56
N TYR A 261 23.04 31.51 59.32
CA TYR A 261 23.07 31.59 60.79
C TYR A 261 24.37 32.20 61.37
N LEU A 262 25.50 32.10 60.66
CA LEU A 262 26.77 32.71 61.12
C LEU A 262 26.85 34.21 60.82
N VAL A 263 26.17 34.69 59.77
CA VAL A 263 26.13 36.13 59.44
C VAL A 263 25.14 36.88 60.34
N ASN A 264 24.03 36.25 60.73
CA ASN A 264 23.03 36.89 61.60
C ASN A 264 23.42 36.95 63.09
N MET A 265 24.30 36.06 63.58
CA MET A 265 24.82 36.16 64.95
C MET A 265 25.89 37.25 65.10
N ALA A 266 26.58 37.64 64.02
CA ALA A 266 27.54 38.75 64.05
C ALA A 266 26.86 40.13 64.01
N ILE A 267 25.66 40.23 63.42
CA ILE A 267 24.93 41.51 63.30
C ILE A 267 24.08 41.80 64.54
N ILE A 268 23.60 40.77 65.26
CA ILE A 268 22.80 40.96 66.48
C ILE A 268 23.67 41.31 67.71
N LEU A 269 24.97 41.00 67.69
CA LEU A 269 25.92 41.40 68.74
C LEU A 269 26.38 42.87 68.67
N LEU A 270 25.99 43.63 67.62
CA LEU A 270 26.30 45.06 67.50
C LEU A 270 25.17 46.00 67.98
N CYS A 271 24.02 45.47 68.42
CA CYS A 271 22.86 46.29 68.81
C CYS A 271 22.47 46.20 70.29
N ILE A 272 23.27 45.58 71.16
CA ILE A 272 23.01 45.56 72.61
C ILE A 272 24.30 45.84 73.39
N THR A 273 24.73 47.10 73.38
CA THR A 273 25.48 47.66 74.52
C THR A 273 24.84 48.99 74.91
N PRO A 274 24.43 49.18 76.18
CA PRO A 274 23.84 50.42 76.63
C PRO A 274 24.92 51.49 76.77
N VAL A 275 24.74 52.61 76.07
CA VAL A 275 25.50 53.84 76.27
C VAL A 275 25.05 54.46 77.59
N PHE A 276 25.86 54.32 78.65
CA PHE A 276 25.89 55.24 79.78
C PHE A 276 27.24 55.15 80.47
N LEU A 277 28.12 56.14 80.24
CA LEU A 277 29.01 56.67 81.26
C LEU A 277 29.19 58.17 81.02
N TYR A 278 28.80 58.94 82.03
CA TYR A 278 29.17 60.34 82.26
C TYR A 278 30.67 60.45 82.53
N TYR A 279 31.30 61.57 82.17
CA TYR A 279 32.15 62.35 83.09
C TYR A 279 32.40 63.78 82.58
N ASP A 280 32.23 64.73 83.51
CA ASP A 280 32.69 66.12 83.47
C ASP A 280 34.23 66.21 83.38
N ILE A 281 34.72 67.21 82.64
CA ILE A 281 35.56 68.38 83.03
C ILE A 281 35.76 69.23 81.77
#